data_AF-A0A7S2VXH8-F1
#
_entry.id   AF-A0A7S2VXH8-F1
#
_cell.length_a   1.000
_cell.length_b   1.000
_cell.length_c   1.000
_cell.angle_alpha   90.00
_cell.angle_beta   90.00
_cell.angle_gamma   90.00
#
_symmetry.space_group_name_H-M   'P 1'
#
loop_
_entity.id
_entity.type
_entity.pdbx_description
1 polymer ?
#
loop_
_entity_poly.entity_id
_entity_poly.type
_entity_poly.pdbx_seq_one_letter_code
_entity_poly.pdbx_strand_id
1 'polypeptide(L)'
;MDVDRLQRLANAVRTGGKGSVRRKKKAAHKAVSNDDKKLHTTLKRMGMNEIPGIEEVNIFHSDNVINFVHPKVQASIPANTYVVSGHSETKHIQEAGEGEA
;
A
#
# COMPACT_ATOMS: atom_id res chain seq x y z
N MET A 1 47.28 38.73 -10.64
CA MET A 1 45.86 38.29 -10.67
C MET A 1 45.24 38.85 -11.93
N ASP A 2 45.05 38.03 -12.96
CA ASP A 2 44.57 38.49 -14.27
C ASP A 2 43.05 38.72 -14.23
N VAL A 3 42.68 39.99 -14.04
CA VAL A 3 41.30 40.46 -13.82
C VAL A 3 40.35 40.12 -14.98
N ASP A 4 40.83 40.15 -16.21
CA ASP A 4 40.03 39.82 -17.41
C ASP A 4 39.62 38.35 -17.46
N ARG A 5 40.53 37.46 -17.06
CA ARG A 5 40.25 36.01 -16.99
C ARG A 5 39.23 35.72 -15.88
N LEU A 6 39.36 36.41 -14.75
CA LEU A 6 38.42 36.32 -13.63
C LEU A 6 37.01 36.82 -14.00
N GLN A 7 36.89 37.95 -14.70
CA GLN A 7 35.59 38.48 -15.13
C GLN A 7 34.86 37.57 -16.14
N ARG A 8 35.59 36.94 -17.06
CA ARG A 8 35.00 35.97 -18.01
C ARG A 8 34.45 34.73 -17.31
N LEU A 9 35.14 34.24 -16.27
CA LEU A 9 34.69 33.09 -15.49
C LEU A 9 33.49 33.42 -14.59
N ALA A 10 33.36 34.66 -14.11
CA ALA A 10 32.24 35.08 -13.26
C ALA A 10 30.87 34.93 -13.95
N ASN A 11 30.79 35.20 -15.26
CA ASN A 11 29.55 35.05 -16.03
C ASN A 11 29.14 33.58 -16.25
N ALA A 12 30.11 32.66 -16.31
CA ALA A 12 29.86 31.24 -16.50
C ALA A 12 29.41 30.53 -15.21
N VAL A 13 29.79 31.05 -14.04
CA VAL A 13 29.47 30.47 -12.72
C VAL A 13 28.13 30.97 -12.17
N ARG A 14 27.44 31.87 -12.88
CA ARG A 14 26.17 32.44 -12.41
C ARG A 14 25.05 31.38 -12.39
N THR A 15 24.85 30.77 -11.23
CA THR A 15 23.75 29.84 -10.96
C THR A 15 22.44 30.63 -10.84
N GLY A 16 21.62 30.62 -11.89
CA GLY A 16 20.31 31.25 -11.90
C GLY A 16 20.29 32.66 -12.53
N GLY A 17 19.22 32.94 -13.28
CA GLY A 17 19.02 34.18 -14.03
C GLY A 17 18.41 33.94 -15.42
N LYS A 18 18.03 35.01 -16.11
CA LYS A 18 17.53 34.96 -17.50
C LYS A 18 18.63 34.41 -18.41
N GLY A 19 18.39 33.28 -19.08
CA GLY A 19 19.38 32.59 -19.92
C GLY A 19 20.22 31.50 -19.23
N SER A 20 20.10 31.33 -17.91
CA SER A 20 20.73 30.20 -17.19
C SER A 20 20.05 28.88 -17.56
N VAL A 21 20.83 27.80 -17.69
CA VAL A 21 20.31 26.45 -17.97
C VAL A 21 19.31 26.05 -16.88
N ARG A 22 18.04 25.87 -17.25
CA ARG A 22 17.02 25.34 -16.35
C ARG A 22 17.15 23.83 -16.27
N ARG A 23 17.33 23.29 -15.06
CA ARG A 23 17.25 21.86 -14.81
C ARG A 23 15.80 21.39 -15.04
N LYS A 24 15.59 20.37 -15.88
CA LYS A 24 14.28 19.72 -15.97
C LYS A 24 13.93 19.11 -14.61
N LYS A 25 12.77 19.48 -14.06
CA LYS A 25 12.22 18.84 -12.86
C LYS A 25 11.81 17.41 -13.24
N LYS A 26 12.37 16.40 -12.56
CA LYS A 26 11.87 15.02 -12.66
C LYS A 26 10.55 14.97 -11.90
N ALA A 27 9.44 14.84 -12.63
CA ALA A 27 8.16 14.47 -12.03
C ALA A 27 8.21 12.98 -11.71
N ALA A 28 8.31 12.62 -10.43
CA ALA A 28 8.20 11.23 -10.01
C ALA A 28 6.72 10.86 -9.99
N HIS A 29 6.27 10.11 -11.01
CA HIS A 29 4.97 9.45 -10.95
C HIS A 29 5.08 8.23 -10.03
N LYS A 30 4.41 8.28 -8.87
CA LYS A 30 4.24 7.10 -8.02
C LYS A 30 3.25 6.18 -8.71
N ALA A 31 3.68 4.98 -9.11
CA ALA A 31 2.79 3.95 -9.60
C ALA A 31 2.04 3.34 -8.42
N VAL A 32 0.73 3.54 -8.35
CA VAL A 32 -0.14 3.08 -7.25
C VAL A 32 -0.61 1.63 -7.45
N SER A 33 -0.37 1.00 -8.60
CA SER A 33 -1.08 -0.22 -9.02
C SER A 33 -0.28 -1.54 -8.99
N ASN A 34 0.95 -1.57 -8.47
CA ASN A 34 1.77 -2.80 -8.45
C ASN A 34 1.85 -3.50 -7.09
N ASP A 35 1.36 -2.89 -6.01
CA ASP A 35 1.61 -3.41 -4.68
C ASP A 35 0.78 -4.64 -4.35
N ASP A 36 -0.48 -4.73 -4.81
CA ASP A 36 -1.32 -5.93 -4.61
C ASP A 36 -0.74 -7.18 -5.25
N LYS A 37 -0.18 -7.07 -6.47
CA LYS A 37 0.46 -8.19 -7.16
C LYS A 37 1.71 -8.66 -6.42
N LYS A 38 2.48 -7.73 -5.85
CA LYS A 38 3.65 -8.06 -5.03
C LYS A 38 3.21 -8.73 -3.73
N LEU A 39 2.20 -8.20 -3.06
CA LEU A 39 1.65 -8.75 -1.82
C LEU A 39 1.16 -10.19 -2.04
N HIS A 40 0.39 -10.43 -3.10
CA HIS A 40 -0.05 -11.78 -3.47
C HIS A 40 1.13 -12.73 -3.73
N THR A 41 2.17 -12.26 -4.42
CA THR A 41 3.38 -13.07 -4.68
C THR A 41 4.12 -13.39 -3.39
N THR A 42 4.23 -12.44 -2.46
CA THR A 42 4.86 -12.65 -1.16
C THR A 42 4.10 -13.65 -0.32
N LEU A 43 2.78 -13.53 -0.23
CA LEU A 43 1.93 -14.46 0.53
C LEU A 43 2.01 -15.88 -0.01
N LYS A 44 2.00 -16.03 -1.34
CA LYS A 44 2.20 -17.34 -1.99
C LYS A 44 3.58 -17.96 -1.67
N ARG A 45 4.64 -17.16 -1.59
CA ARG A 45 5.98 -17.63 -1.18
C ARG A 45 6.03 -18.07 0.28
N MET A 46 5.21 -17.48 1.14
CA MET A 46 5.07 -17.87 2.55
C MET A 46 4.16 -19.10 2.75
N GLY A 47 3.70 -19.73 1.65
CA GLY A 47 2.83 -20.91 1.72
C GLY A 47 1.36 -20.59 2.02
N MET A 48 0.94 -19.33 1.86
CA MET A 48 -0.47 -18.97 1.96
C MET A 48 -1.18 -19.32 0.66
N ASN A 49 -2.21 -20.17 0.74
CA ASN A 49 -3.05 -20.58 -0.38
C ASN A 49 -4.43 -19.95 -0.25
N GLU A 50 -5.06 -19.64 -1.38
CA GLU A 50 -6.43 -19.10 -1.40
C GLU A 50 -7.45 -20.18 -1.07
N ILE A 51 -8.39 -19.86 -0.16
CA ILE A 51 -9.52 -20.72 0.19
C ILE A 51 -10.76 -20.19 -0.55
N PRO A 52 -11.31 -20.93 -1.52
CA PRO A 52 -12.49 -20.50 -2.27
C PRO A 52 -13.78 -20.69 -1.46
N GLY A 53 -14.81 -19.91 -1.78
CA GLY A 53 -16.18 -20.13 -1.28
C GLY A 53 -16.42 -19.71 0.16
N ILE A 54 -15.59 -18.81 0.72
CA ILE A 54 -15.86 -18.23 2.04
C ILE A 54 -17.00 -17.23 1.93
N GLU A 55 -18.09 -17.49 2.65
CA GLU A 55 -19.26 -16.63 2.70
C GLU A 55 -19.04 -15.50 3.69
N GLU A 56 -18.57 -15.80 4.91
CA GLU A 56 -18.37 -14.79 5.94
C GLU A 56 -17.13 -15.08 6.82
N VAL A 57 -16.53 -14.03 7.37
CA VAL A 57 -15.53 -14.11 8.43
C VAL A 57 -15.90 -13.15 9.55
N ASN A 58 -16.08 -13.69 10.75
CA ASN A 58 -16.37 -12.92 11.96
C ASN A 58 -15.16 -12.92 12.89
N ILE A 59 -14.66 -11.73 13.23
CA ILE A 59 -13.60 -11.54 14.21
C ILE A 59 -14.21 -10.94 15.46
N PHE A 60 -14.35 -11.76 16.51
CA PHE A 60 -14.87 -11.34 17.79
C PHE A 60 -13.76 -10.68 18.61
N HIS A 61 -13.97 -9.44 19.03
CA HIS A 61 -13.06 -8.72 19.89
C HIS A 61 -13.80 -7.91 20.94
N SER A 62 -13.68 -8.34 22.20
CA SER A 62 -14.40 -7.75 23.34
C SER A 62 -15.91 -7.72 23.05
N ASP A 63 -16.54 -6.55 23.00
CA ASP A 63 -17.98 -6.37 22.72
C ASP A 63 -18.29 -6.08 21.25
N ASN A 64 -17.27 -6.10 20.36
CA ASN A 64 -17.43 -5.81 18.95
C ASN A 64 -17.15 -7.04 18.08
N VAL A 65 -17.81 -7.08 16.93
CA VAL A 65 -17.58 -8.06 15.87
C VAL A 65 -17.16 -7.31 14.63
N ILE A 66 -16.01 -7.69 14.06
CA ILE A 66 -15.61 -7.25 12.73
C ILE A 66 -16.06 -8.34 11.76
N ASN A 67 -17.09 -8.04 10.96
CA ASN A 67 -17.65 -8.95 9.97
C ASN A 67 -17.14 -8.60 8.57
N PHE A 68 -16.77 -9.63 7.80
CA PHE A 68 -16.48 -9.57 6.38
C PHE A 68 -17.45 -10.46 5.63
N VAL A 69 -18.22 -9.89 4.70
CA VAL A 69 -19.11 -10.62 3.79
C VAL A 69 -18.40 -10.88 2.46
N HIS A 70 -18.40 -12.14 2.03
CA HIS A 70 -17.68 -12.69 0.88
C HIS A 70 -16.21 -12.23 0.75
N PRO A 71 -15.37 -12.41 1.80
CA PRO A 71 -13.98 -12.01 1.74
C PRO A 71 -13.13 -12.91 0.84
N LYS A 72 -12.02 -12.36 0.35
CA LYS A 72 -10.90 -13.15 -0.17
C LYS A 72 -10.05 -13.64 1.01
N VAL A 73 -10.00 -14.95 1.20
CA VAL A 73 -9.23 -15.57 2.28
C VAL A 73 -8.04 -16.32 1.71
N GLN A 74 -6.87 -16.08 2.29
CA GLN A 74 -5.66 -16.85 2.05
C GLN A 74 -5.17 -17.40 3.38
N ALA A 75 -4.72 -18.65 3.42
CA ALA A 75 -4.29 -19.26 4.66
C ALA A 75 -3.15 -20.25 4.46
N SER A 76 -2.36 -20.40 5.52
CA SER A 76 -1.54 -21.56 5.75
C SER A 76 -2.17 -22.36 6.87
N ILE A 77 -2.92 -23.38 6.48
CA ILE A 77 -3.53 -24.36 7.38
C ILE A 77 -2.50 -24.99 8.33
N PRO A 78 -1.30 -25.46 7.88
CA PRO A 78 -0.34 -26.06 8.81
C PRO A 78 0.21 -25.06 9.84
N ALA A 79 0.18 -23.75 9.55
CA ALA A 79 0.65 -22.71 10.44
C ALA A 79 -0.48 -21.97 11.19
N ASN A 80 -1.75 -22.41 11.04
CA ASN A 80 -2.94 -21.73 11.58
C ASN A 80 -2.94 -20.21 11.34
N THR A 81 -2.44 -19.78 10.19
CA THR A 81 -2.28 -18.36 9.84
C THR A 81 -3.21 -18.00 8.69
N TYR A 82 -3.99 -16.93 8.87
CA TYR A 82 -5.01 -16.49 7.92
C TYR A 82 -4.79 -15.03 7.54
N VAL A 83 -5.03 -14.73 6.27
CA VAL A 83 -5.08 -13.39 5.69
C VAL A 83 -6.48 -13.20 5.13
N VAL A 84 -7.21 -12.25 5.68
CA VAL A 84 -8.57 -11.92 5.27
C VAL A 84 -8.51 -10.55 4.59
N SER A 85 -9.03 -10.47 3.36
CA SER A 85 -9.05 -9.23 2.58
C SER A 85 -10.46 -9.02 2.02
N GLY A 86 -11.05 -7.88 2.31
CA GLY A 86 -12.41 -7.55 1.89
C GLY A 86 -12.92 -6.31 2.61
N HIS A 87 -14.14 -5.91 2.28
CA HIS A 87 -14.83 -4.89 3.06
C HIS A 87 -15.19 -5.45 4.43
N SER A 88 -14.96 -4.66 5.47
CA SER A 88 -15.27 -5.02 6.85
C SER A 88 -16.24 -4.03 7.47
N GLU A 89 -17.23 -4.53 8.19
CA GLU A 89 -18.11 -3.75 9.04
C GLU A 89 -17.83 -4.10 10.50
N THR A 90 -17.74 -3.10 11.38
CA THR A 90 -17.67 -3.33 12.83
C THR A 90 -19.06 -3.13 13.42
N LYS A 91 -19.58 -4.15 14.09
CA LYS A 91 -20.90 -4.17 14.74
C LYS A 91 -20.74 -4.48 16.22
N HIS A 92 -21.70 -4.06 17.03
CA HIS A 92 -21.74 -4.48 18.43
C HIS A 92 -22.20 -5.95 18.50
N ILE A 93 -21.67 -6.73 19.43
CA ILE A 93 -21.92 -8.18 19.51
C ILE A 93 -23.40 -8.52 19.68
N GLN A 94 -24.17 -7.63 20.31
CA GLN A 94 -25.61 -7.78 20.50
C GLN A 94 -26.39 -7.73 19.17
N GLU A 95 -25.89 -6.98 18.19
CA GLU A 95 -26.52 -6.85 16.87
C GLU A 95 -26.14 -8.01 15.93
N ALA A 96 -25.04 -8.71 16.22
CA ALA A 96 -24.57 -9.85 15.43
C ALA A 96 -25.32 -11.16 15.75
N GLY A 97 -25.91 -11.28 16.94
CA GLY A 97 -26.58 -12.49 17.41
C GLY A 97 -28.06 -12.64 17.01
N GLU A 98 -28.67 -11.63 16.39
CA GLU A 98 -30.10 -11.64 16.09
C GLU A 98 -30.45 -12.30 14.74
N GLY A 99 -29.47 -12.85 14.02
CA GLY A 99 -29.63 -13.42 12.68
C GLY A 99 -29.69 -14.96 12.57
N GLU A 100 -29.32 -15.71 13.60
CA GLU A 100 -29.36 -17.18 13.57
C GLU A 100 -29.92 -17.75 14.88
N ALA A 101 -31.22 -18.09 14.83
CA ALA A 101 -31.87 -19.09 15.68
C ALA A 101 -32.51 -20.14 14.77
#